data_AF-A0A329LX60-F1
#
_entry.id   AF-A0A329LX60-F1
#
_cell.length_a   1.000
_cell.length_b   1.000
_cell.length_c   1.000
_cell.angle_alpha   90.00
_cell.angle_beta   90.00
_cell.angle_gamma   90.00
#
_symmetry.space_group_name_H-M   'P 1'
#
loop_
_entity.id
_entity.type
_entity.pdbx_description
1 polymer ?
#
loop_
_entity_poly.entity_id
_entity_poly.type
_entity_poly.pdbx_seq_one_letter_code
_entity_poly.pdbx_strand_id
1 'polypeptide(L)'
;MLSFDYARRGKRMTLLFKKRSNQEEEDKQLLVKEIRKAHLEWLAAQMRLDWVLEHDEIDYAVYAMEAAEKKYEMLLRQAKKLNWDKAPFSVHEPVDSSVPFLRTYHF
;
A
#
# COMPACT_ATOMS: atom_id res chain seq x y z
N MET A 1 -9.40 19.36 -51.38
CA MET A 1 -9.55 20.24 -50.20
C MET A 1 -9.94 19.41 -48.95
N LEU A 2 -9.14 18.40 -48.55
CA LEU A 2 -9.41 17.53 -47.39
C LEU A 2 -8.11 16.88 -46.86
N SER A 3 -7.16 17.65 -46.30
CA SER A 3 -5.93 17.06 -45.72
C SER A 3 -5.46 17.64 -44.39
N PHE A 4 -6.18 18.60 -43.80
CA PHE A 4 -5.76 19.21 -42.53
C PHE A 4 -6.33 18.55 -41.26
N ASP A 5 -7.33 17.67 -41.36
CA ASP A 5 -8.04 17.12 -40.19
C ASP A 5 -7.50 15.78 -39.64
N TYR A 6 -6.61 15.10 -40.36
CA TYR A 6 -6.07 13.81 -39.90
C TYR A 6 -5.02 13.95 -38.78
N ALA A 7 -4.22 15.02 -38.79
CA ALA A 7 -3.13 15.22 -37.83
C ALA A 7 -3.61 15.58 -36.41
N ARG A 8 -4.78 16.22 -36.27
CA ARG A 8 -5.32 16.67 -34.96
C ARG A 8 -5.88 15.53 -34.11
N ARG A 9 -6.42 14.47 -34.74
CA ARG A 9 -6.98 13.29 -34.05
C ARG A 9 -5.88 12.40 -33.42
N GLY A 10 -4.76 12.21 -34.11
CA GLY A 10 -3.63 11.40 -33.61
C GLY A 10 -2.93 12.01 -32.38
N LYS A 11 -2.71 13.33 -32.37
CA LYS A 11 -2.13 14.05 -31.21
C LYS A 11 -3.02 13.98 -29.97
N ARG A 12 -4.35 14.06 -30.13
CA ARG A 12 -5.28 14.01 -29.01
C ARG A 12 -5.35 12.61 -28.38
N MET A 13 -5.27 11.55 -29.20
CA MET A 13 -5.27 10.18 -28.69
C MET A 13 -4.00 9.86 -27.91
N THR A 14 -2.83 10.22 -28.44
CA THR A 14 -1.53 10.02 -27.76
C THR A 14 -1.43 10.75 -26.42
N LEU A 15 -1.98 11.96 -26.31
CA LEU A 15 -2.07 12.71 -25.04
C LEU A 15 -2.95 12.01 -24.00
N LEU A 16 -4.08 11.42 -24.40
CA LEU A 16 -4.97 10.69 -23.49
C LEU A 16 -4.30 9.42 -22.95
N PHE A 17 -3.60 8.67 -23.81
CA PHE A 17 -2.81 7.52 -23.39
C PHE A 17 -1.67 7.92 -22.45
N LYS A 18 -0.94 9.00 -22.77
CA LYS A 18 0.12 9.52 -21.90
C LYS A 18 -0.40 10.00 -20.55
N LYS A 19 -1.57 10.63 -20.52
CA LYS A 19 -2.22 11.07 -19.28
C LYS A 19 -2.65 9.87 -18.42
N ARG A 20 -3.24 8.84 -19.03
CA ARG A 20 -3.61 7.60 -18.33
C ARG A 20 -2.40 6.88 -17.75
N SER A 21 -1.31 6.74 -18.51
CA SER A 21 -0.09 6.09 -18.01
C SER A 21 0.55 6.85 -16.85
N ASN A 22 0.52 8.18 -16.88
CA ASN A 22 1.01 8.99 -15.77
C ASN A 22 0.12 8.85 -14.53
N GLN A 23 -1.20 8.84 -14.71
CA GLN A 23 -2.14 8.63 -13.60
C GLN A 23 -1.93 7.25 -12.97
N GLU A 24 -1.82 6.20 -13.78
CA GLU A 24 -1.56 4.85 -13.28
C GLU A 24 -0.29 4.79 -12.45
N GLU A 25 0.80 5.44 -12.88
CA GLU A 25 2.06 5.51 -12.16
C GLU A 25 1.96 6.30 -10.84
N GLU A 26 1.25 7.43 -10.85
CA GLU A 26 0.97 8.23 -9.65
C GLU A 26 0.16 7.43 -8.61
N ASP A 27 -0.87 6.71 -9.07
CA ASP A 27 -1.68 5.84 -8.23
C ASP A 27 -0.81 4.72 -7.63
N LYS A 28 0.20 4.21 -8.37
CA LYS A 28 1.13 3.22 -7.81
C LYS A 28 1.97 3.78 -6.69
N GLN A 29 2.56 4.94 -6.93
CA GLN A 29 3.43 5.59 -5.96
C GLN A 29 2.66 5.94 -4.69
N LEU A 30 1.39 6.33 -4.82
CA LEU A 30 0.51 6.56 -3.68
C LEU A 30 0.29 5.27 -2.89
N LEU A 31 -0.09 4.17 -3.56
CA LEU A 31 -0.32 2.89 -2.89
C LEU A 31 0.94 2.40 -2.14
N VAL A 32 2.12 2.51 -2.75
CA VAL A 32 3.39 2.14 -2.09
C VAL A 32 3.67 3.00 -0.85
N LYS A 33 3.41 4.31 -0.93
CA LYS A 33 3.55 5.21 0.23
C LYS A 33 2.58 4.83 1.34
N GLU A 34 1.33 4.48 1.00
CA GLU A 34 0.32 4.06 1.97
C GLU A 34 0.68 2.74 2.65
N ILE A 35 1.18 1.75 1.88
CA ILE A 35 1.67 0.47 2.43
C ILE A 35 2.78 0.72 3.45
N ARG A 36 3.79 1.53 3.09
CA ARG A 36 4.89 1.87 4.00
C ARG A 36 4.41 2.60 5.24
N LYS A 37 3.47 3.54 5.07
CA LYS A 37 2.88 4.28 6.19
C LYS A 37 2.13 3.35 7.14
N ALA A 38 1.28 2.46 6.62
CA ALA A 38 0.55 1.49 7.44
C ALA A 38 1.50 0.56 8.21
N HIS A 39 2.60 0.13 7.58
CA HIS A 39 3.62 -0.68 8.25
C HIS A 39 4.33 0.08 9.37
N LEU A 40 4.70 1.34 9.16
CA LEU A 40 5.29 2.19 10.19
C LEU A 40 4.31 2.47 11.35
N GLU A 41 3.03 2.69 11.05
CA GLU A 41 1.96 2.84 12.04
C GLU A 41 1.85 1.57 12.91
N TRP A 42 1.93 0.39 12.28
CA TRP A 42 1.90 -0.88 12.98
C TRP A 42 3.10 -1.07 13.91
N LEU A 43 4.33 -0.85 13.42
CA LEU A 43 5.55 -0.94 14.23
C LEU A 43 5.53 0.07 15.39
N ALA A 44 5.06 1.29 15.16
CA ALA A 44 4.96 2.32 16.20
C ALA A 44 3.94 1.94 17.29
N ALA A 45 2.82 1.34 16.92
CA ALA A 45 1.84 0.83 17.88
C ALA A 45 2.40 -0.34 18.71
N GLN A 46 3.15 -1.24 18.07
CA GLN A 46 3.83 -2.33 18.76
C GLN A 46 4.87 -1.79 19.76
N MET A 47 5.74 -0.87 19.34
CA MET A 47 6.69 -0.23 20.25
C MET A 47 6.00 0.49 21.42
N ARG A 48 4.83 1.08 21.20
CA ARG A 48 4.07 1.76 22.26
C ARG A 48 3.63 0.78 23.35
N LEU A 49 3.24 -0.44 22.99
CA LEU A 49 2.86 -1.49 23.95
C LEU A 49 4.01 -1.86 24.90
N ASP A 50 5.27 -1.69 24.48
CA ASP A 50 6.43 -1.98 25.33
C ASP A 50 6.61 -0.98 26.49
N TRP A 51 6.04 0.23 26.38
CA TRP A 51 6.29 1.34 27.32
C TRP A 51 5.07 1.81 28.10
N VAL A 52 3.86 1.48 27.63
CA VAL A 52 2.63 1.94 28.25
C VAL A 52 2.31 1.16 29.54
N LEU A 53 1.86 1.87 30.57
CA LEU A 53 1.50 1.31 31.88
C LEU A 53 0.02 1.51 32.22
N GLU A 54 -0.61 2.57 31.70
CA GLU A 54 -1.99 2.92 32.00
C GLU A 54 -2.96 2.09 31.15
N HIS A 55 -4.00 1.55 31.78
CA HIS A 55 -4.96 0.64 31.14
C HIS A 55 -5.57 1.23 29.84
N ASP A 56 -6.02 2.48 29.88
CA ASP A 56 -6.64 3.15 28.73
C ASP A 56 -5.66 3.36 27.57
N GLU A 57 -4.38 3.55 27.89
CA GLU A 57 -3.33 3.69 26.88
C GLU A 57 -2.99 2.31 26.25
N ILE A 58 -3.08 1.23 27.02
CA ILE A 58 -2.91 -0.15 26.51
C ILE A 58 -4.02 -0.45 25.51
N ASP A 59 -5.27 -0.18 25.90
CA ASP A 59 -6.44 -0.38 25.03
C ASP A 59 -6.31 0.41 23.73
N TYR A 60 -5.88 1.67 23.82
CA TYR A 60 -5.62 2.49 22.65
C TYR A 60 -4.51 1.92 21.76
N ALA A 61 -3.40 1.46 22.36
CA ALA A 61 -2.27 0.91 21.63
C ALA A 61 -2.63 -0.40 20.91
N VAL A 62 -3.40 -1.28 21.56
CA VAL A 62 -3.92 -2.52 20.95
C VAL A 62 -4.86 -2.19 19.78
N TYR A 63 -5.82 -1.28 19.99
CA TYR A 63 -6.73 -0.85 18.93
C TYR A 63 -5.98 -0.28 17.72
N ALA A 64 -5.00 0.59 17.96
CA ALA A 64 -4.19 1.19 16.92
C ALA A 64 -3.36 0.15 16.16
N MET A 65 -2.79 -0.83 16.87
CA MET A 65 -2.02 -1.92 16.28
C MET A 65 -2.89 -2.76 15.33
N GLU A 66 -4.05 -3.23 15.79
CA GLU A 66 -4.96 -4.04 14.96
C GLU A 66 -5.48 -3.26 13.74
N ALA A 67 -5.76 -1.96 13.90
CA ALA A 67 -6.24 -1.12 12.81
C ALA A 67 -5.16 -0.92 11.74
N ALA A 68 -3.90 -0.68 12.16
CA ALA A 68 -2.77 -0.53 11.26
C ALA A 68 -2.46 -1.84 10.51
N GLU A 69 -2.51 -2.98 11.20
CA GLU A 69 -2.32 -4.30 10.61
C GLU A 69 -3.38 -4.61 9.54
N LYS A 70 -4.66 -4.48 9.87
CA LYS A 70 -5.78 -4.71 8.92
C LYS A 70 -5.66 -3.81 7.69
N LYS A 71 -5.26 -2.56 7.88
CA LYS A 71 -5.02 -1.60 6.79
C LYS A 71 -3.85 -2.03 5.93
N TYR A 72 -2.73 -2.44 6.52
CA TYR A 72 -1.56 -2.95 5.81
C TYR A 72 -1.91 -4.16 4.95
N GLU A 73 -2.61 -5.16 5.51
CA GLU A 73 -3.07 -6.32 4.76
C GLU A 73 -3.97 -5.95 3.58
N MET A 74 -4.94 -5.06 3.79
CA MET A 74 -5.85 -4.61 2.73
C MET A 74 -5.08 -3.97 1.58
N LEU A 75 -4.10 -3.12 1.87
CA LEU A 75 -3.27 -2.45 0.87
C LEU A 75 -2.38 -3.46 0.11
N LEU A 76 -1.82 -4.46 0.80
CA LEU A 76 -1.09 -5.56 0.15
C LEU A 76 -1.98 -6.36 -0.81
N ARG A 77 -3.22 -6.68 -0.40
CA ARG A 77 -4.19 -7.36 -1.27
C ARG A 77 -4.54 -6.50 -2.49
N GLN A 78 -4.63 -5.18 -2.34
CA GLN A 78 -4.82 -4.26 -3.47
C GLN A 78 -3.62 -4.28 -4.43
N ALA A 79 -2.39 -4.21 -3.91
CA ALA A 79 -1.18 -4.28 -4.73
C ALA A 79 -1.07 -5.60 -5.50
N LYS A 80 -1.42 -6.73 -4.86
CA LYS A 80 -1.45 -8.05 -5.51
C LYS A 80 -2.47 -8.13 -6.65
N LYS A 81 -3.67 -7.57 -6.47
CA LYS A 81 -4.71 -7.51 -7.52
C LYS A 81 -4.28 -6.71 -8.76
N LEU A 82 -3.33 -5.78 -8.59
CA LEU A 82 -2.75 -5.01 -9.69
C LEU A 82 -1.63 -5.77 -10.43
N ASN A 83 -1.43 -7.06 -10.14
CA ASN A 83 -0.38 -7.93 -10.68
C ASN A 83 1.03 -7.31 -10.55
N TRP A 84 1.33 -6.68 -9.41
CA TRP A 84 2.64 -6.10 -9.11
C TRP A 84 3.65 -7.13 -8.60
N ASP A 85 3.65 -8.31 -9.21
CA ASP A 85 4.56 -9.43 -8.89
C ASP A 85 6.05 -9.08 -9.13
N LYS A 86 6.33 -7.91 -9.73
CA LYS A 86 7.67 -7.39 -10.05
C LYS A 86 8.01 -6.06 -9.38
N ALA A 87 7.27 -5.65 -8.35
CA ALA A 87 7.71 -4.51 -7.53
C ALA A 87 9.01 -4.91 -6.80
N PRO A 88 10.00 -4.00 -6.66
CA PRO A 88 11.28 -4.28 -5.97
C PRO A 88 11.12 -4.56 -4.46
N PHE A 89 9.89 -4.50 -3.94
CA PHE A 89 9.55 -5.06 -2.64
C PHE A 89 9.40 -6.57 -2.76
N SER A 90 10.53 -7.27 -2.77
CA SER A 90 10.54 -8.62 -2.21
C SER A 90 9.95 -8.50 -0.81
N VAL A 91 8.75 -9.05 -0.59
CA VAL A 91 8.09 -9.15 0.74
C VAL A 91 8.81 -10.20 1.60
N HIS A 92 10.14 -10.22 1.51
CA HIS A 92 11.04 -11.19 2.10
C HIS A 92 11.89 -10.50 3.18
N GLU A 93 11.28 -9.62 3.96
CA GLU A 93 11.70 -9.51 5.35
C GLU A 93 10.82 -10.49 6.14
N PRO A 94 11.43 -11.38 6.94
CA PRO A 94 10.65 -12.32 7.73
C PRO A 94 9.72 -11.50 8.60
N VAL A 95 8.41 -11.78 8.52
CA VAL A 95 7.54 -11.58 9.66
C VAL A 95 8.27 -12.27 10.80
N ASP A 96 8.89 -11.48 11.69
CA ASP A 96 9.75 -11.97 12.74
C ASP A 96 9.00 -13.11 13.44
N SER A 97 9.53 -14.33 13.36
CA SER A 97 8.92 -15.51 13.97
C SER A 97 8.78 -15.41 15.50
N SER A 98 9.25 -14.30 16.08
CA SER A 98 9.16 -13.94 17.49
C SER A 98 7.86 -13.22 17.87
N VAL A 99 7.02 -12.77 16.92
CA VAL A 99 5.67 -12.25 17.25
C VAL A 99 4.66 -13.41 17.37
N PRO A 100 4.18 -13.75 18.58
CA PRO A 100 3.47 -15.01 18.82
C PRO A 100 2.01 -15.03 18.35
N PHE A 101 1.48 -13.90 17.85
CA PHE A 101 0.06 -13.78 17.51
C PHE A 101 -0.32 -13.97 16.04
N LEU A 102 0.65 -14.04 15.11
CA LEU A 102 0.37 -14.32 13.70
C LEU A 102 0.48 -15.80 13.35
N ARG A 103 0.08 -16.68 14.27
CA ARG A 103 -0.15 -18.07 13.91
C ARG A 103 -1.47 -18.16 13.16
N THR A 104 -1.37 -18.61 11.92
CA THR A 104 -2.44 -19.10 11.02
C THR A 104 -3.36 -18.07 10.38
N TYR A 105 -2.89 -17.47 9.28
CA TYR A 105 -3.73 -17.26 8.09
C TYR A 105 -3.01 -17.82 6.86
N HIS A 106 -3.31 -19.07 6.52
CA HIS A 106 -3.20 -19.53 5.14
C HIS A 106 -4.38 -18.94 4.37
N PHE A 107 -4.03 -18.15 3.35
CA PHE A 107 -4.84 -17.50 2.30
C PHE A 107 -6.36 -17.69 2.29
#